data_AF-A0A2V8I3Z5-F1
#
_entry.id   AF-A0A2V8I3Z5-F1
#
_cell.length_a   1.000
_cell.length_b   1.000
_cell.length_c   1.000
_cell.angle_alpha   90.00
_cell.angle_beta   90.00
_cell.angle_gamma   90.00
#
_symmetry.space_group_name_H-M   'P 1'
#
loop_
_entity.id
_entity.type
_entity.pdbx_description
1 polymer ?
#
loop_
_entity_poly.entity_id
_entity_poly.type
_entity_poly.pdbx_seq_one_letter_code
_entity_poly.pdbx_strand_id
1 'polypeptide(L)' 'MLHRLSDDDLKTCLAKLQNAGLPNIWIPARNQFFHVDDFPHLGSGKLDLRKIREVAMQVSNAAPELTKPIQ' A
#
# COMPACT_ATOMS: atom_id res chain seq x y z
N MET A 1 0.12 -0.65 2.66
CA MET A 1 0.85 -0.92 1.41
C MET A 1 -0.03 -1.74 0.50
N LEU A 2 -0.20 -1.32 -0.75
CA LEU A 2 -0.96 -2.08 -1.75
C LEU A 2 0.01 -2.94 -2.58
N HIS A 3 -0.33 -4.20 -2.84
CA HIS A 3 0.47 -5.08 -3.69
C HIS A 3 -0.43 -5.95 -4.59
N ARG A 4 0.13 -6.44 -5.70
CA ARG A 4 -0.52 -7.42 -6.60
C ARG A 4 0.14 -8.81 -6.52
N LEU A 5 1.01 -8.98 -5.53
CA LEU A 5 1.78 -10.20 -5.33
C LEU A 5 0.94 -11.26 -4.62
N SER A 6 1.13 -12.52 -5.01
CA SER A 6 0.63 -13.69 -4.28
C SER A 6 1.23 -13.76 -2.88
N ASP A 7 0.62 -14.51 -1.97
CA ASP A 7 1.07 -14.64 -0.57
C ASP A 7 2.52 -15.17 -0.46
N ASP A 8 2.92 -16.07 -1.36
CA ASP A 8 4.28 -16.62 -1.40
C ASP A 8 5.34 -15.59 -1.84
N ASP A 9 5.04 -14.83 -2.90
CA ASP A 9 5.88 -13.74 -3.37
C ASP A 9 6.01 -12.62 -2.35
N LEU A 10 4.92 -12.32 -1.63
CA LEU A 10 4.91 -11.33 -0.57
C LEU A 10 5.86 -11.72 0.56
N LYS A 11 5.85 -12.98 1.01
CA LYS A 11 6.78 -13.49 2.02
C LYS A 11 8.23 -13.36 1.55
N THR A 12 8.50 -13.71 0.29
CA THR A 12 9.84 -13.58 -0.30
C THR A 12 10.29 -12.12 -0.36
N CYS A 13 9.43 -11.20 -0.77
CA CYS A 13 9.72 -9.77 -0.77
C CYS A 13 10.00 -9.24 0.63
N LEU A 14 9.21 -9.64 1.64
CA LEU A 14 9.43 -9.24 3.04
C LEU A 14 10.77 -9.73 3.58
N ALA A 15 11.14 -10.99 3.31
CA ALA A 15 12.42 -11.55 3.71
C ALA A 15 13.60 -10.77 3.08
N LYS A 16 13.46 -10.36 1.81
CA LYS A 16 14.44 -9.51 1.12
C LYS A 16 14.50 -8.10 1.70
N LEU A 17 13.37 -7.48 2.01
CA LEU A 17 13.28 -6.17 2.65
C LEU A 17 13.95 -6.15 4.03
N GLN A 18 13.76 -7.22 4.82
CA GLN A 18 14.45 -7.39 6.10
C GLN A 18 15.97 -7.58 5.93
N ASN A 19 16.39 -8.30 4.89
CA ASN A 19 17.81 -8.47 4.56
C ASN A 19 18.47 -7.23 3.95
N ALA A 20 17.69 -6.28 3.42
CA ALA A 20 18.21 -5.06 2.81
C ALA A 20 18.78 -4.05 3.84
N GLY A 21 18.84 -4.39 5.13
CA GLY A 21 19.41 -3.54 6.18
C GLY A 21 18.56 -2.32 6.50
N LEU A 22 17.30 -2.31 6.10
CA LEU A 22 16.37 -1.22 6.39
C LEU A 22 15.99 -1.22 7.88
N PRO A 23 15.94 -0.05 8.54
CA PRO A 23 15.41 0.05 9.89
C PRO A 23 13.98 -0.51 9.97
N ASN A 24 13.65 -1.21 11.06
CA ASN A 24 12.33 -1.85 11.24
C ASN A 24 11.15 -0.86 11.10
N ILE A 25 11.37 0.43 11.40
CA ILE A 25 10.37 1.51 11.22
C ILE A 25 9.97 1.78 9.76
N TRP A 26 10.78 1.34 8.79
CA TRP A 26 10.49 1.50 7.36
C TRP A 26 9.77 0.29 6.75
N ILE A 27 9.74 -0.83 7.47
CA ILE A 27 9.11 -2.06 7.02
C ILE A 27 7.72 -2.11 7.65
N PRO A 28 6.64 -1.88 6.88
CA PRO A 28 5.29 -1.98 7.42
C PRO A 28 5.02 -3.40 7.92
N ALA A 29 4.15 -3.53 8.93
CA ALA A 29 3.79 -4.83 9.46
C ALA A 29 3.08 -5.68 8.39
N ARG A 30 3.19 -7.01 8.48
CA ARG A 30 2.51 -7.94 7.55
C ARG A 30 1.00 -7.67 7.40
N ASN A 31 0.35 -7.23 8.47
CA ASN A 31 -1.08 -6.92 8.48
C ASN A 31 -1.45 -5.60 7.78
N GLN A 32 -0.46 -4.85 7.28
CA GLN A 32 -0.65 -3.60 6.54
C GLN A 32 -0.35 -3.77 5.04
N PHE A 33 -0.21 -5.01 4.57
CA PHE A 33 -0.14 -5.34 3.16
C PHE A 33 -1.53 -5.77 2.68
N PHE A 34 -2.06 -5.06 1.70
CA PHE A 34 -3.38 -5.30 1.14
C PHE A 34 -3.22 -5.68 -0.33
N HIS A 35 -3.78 -6.83 -0.69
CA HIS A 35 -3.80 -7.29 -2.07
C HIS A 35 -4.81 -6.46 -2.87
N VAL A 36 -4.41 -6.02 -4.07
CA VAL A 36 -5.28 -5.36 -5.05
C VAL A 36 -5.11 -6.06 -6.39
N ASP A 37 -6.19 -6.28 -7.12
CA ASP A 37 -6.12 -6.95 -8.43
C ASP A 37 -5.49 -6.06 -9.49
N ASP A 38 -5.83 -4.76 -9.49
CA ASP A 38 -5.26 -3.81 -10.45
C ASP A 38 -5.01 -2.43 -9.82
N PHE A 39 -3.98 -1.76 -10.33
CA PHE A 39 -3.76 -0.35 -10.00
C PHE A 39 -4.60 0.51 -10.93
N PRO A 40 -5.38 1.47 -10.43
CA PRO A 40 -6.11 2.36 -11.31
C PRO A 40 -5.12 3.22 -12.09
N HIS A 41 -5.26 3.21 -13.42
CA HIS A 41 -4.48 4.02 -14.33
C HIS A 41 -5.38 5.07 -14.98
N LEU A 42 -4.83 6.26 -15.20
CA LEU A 42 -5.42 7.29 -16.04
C LEU A 42 -5.31 6.84 -17.51
N GLY A 43 -6.21 7.31 -18.39
CA GLY A 43 -6.19 6.99 -19.82
C GLY A 43 -4.88 7.35 -20.57
N SER A 44 -3.93 8.00 -19.90
CA SER A 44 -2.56 8.24 -20.39
C SER A 44 -1.52 7.19 -19.93
N GLY A 45 -1.95 6.11 -19.28
CA GLY A 45 -1.08 5.07 -18.71
C GLY A 45 -0.41 5.45 -17.40
N LYS A 46 -0.68 6.66 -16.88
CA LYS A 46 -0.15 7.11 -15.57
C LYS A 46 -0.95 6.51 -14.44
N LEU A 47 -0.30 6.28 -13.30
CA LEU A 47 -0.94 5.80 -12.09
C LEU A 47 -1.91 6.87 -11.53
N ASP A 48 -3.15 6.49 -11.25
CA ASP A 48 -4.13 7.38 -10.62
C ASP A 48 -3.93 7.36 -9.10
N LEU A 49 -3.13 8.30 -8.59
CA LEU A 49 -2.83 8.42 -7.17
C LEU A 49 -4.07 8.72 -6.32
N ARG A 50 -5.08 9.40 -6.88
CA ARG A 50 -6.32 9.73 -6.17
C ARG A 50 -7.12 8.45 -5.93
N LYS A 51 -7.32 7.67 -6.99
CA LYS A 51 -8.07 6.42 -6.91
C LYS A 51 -7.33 5.35 -6.10
N ILE A 52 -6.00 5.31 -6.19
CA ILE A 52 -5.17 4.48 -5.29
C ILE A 52 -5.37 4.86 -3.83
N ARG A 53 -5.39 6.15 -3.52
CA ARG A 53 -5.62 6.62 -2.16
C ARG A 53 -7.00 6.21 -1.65
N GLU A 54 -8.04 6.34 -2.49
CA GLU A 54 -9.39 5.89 -2.17
C GLU A 54 -9.41 4.38 -1.89
N VAL A 55 -8.83 3.55 -2.76
CA VAL A 55 -8.72 2.10 -2.56
C VAL A 55 -7.97 1.78 -1.27
N ALA A 56 -6.84 2.45 -1.01
CA ALA A 56 -6.07 2.29 0.22
C ALA A 56 -6.90 2.61 1.47
N MET A 57 -7.72 3.66 1.43
CA MET A 57 -8.63 4.02 2.53
C MET A 57 -9.79 3.04 2.71
N GLN A 58 -10.22 2.34 1.66
CA GLN A 58 -11.26 1.30 1.77
C GLN A 58 -10.71 0.01 2.39
N VAL A 59 -9.51 -0.41 1.98
CA VAL A 59 -8.92 -1.69 2.42
C VAL A 59 -8.19 -1.57 3.75
N SER A 60 -7.59 -0.41 4.05
CA SER A 60 -7.06 -0.15 5.37
C SER A 60 -8.18 0.35 6.26
N ASN A 61 -8.29 -0.19 7.47
CA ASN A 61 -9.25 0.28 8.49
C ASN A 61 -8.89 1.68 9.05
N ALA A 62 -8.24 2.52 8.23
CA ALA A 62 -7.95 3.90 8.53
C ALA A 62 -9.27 4.68 8.45
N ALA A 63 -9.86 4.95 9.61
CA ALA A 63 -10.96 5.88 9.73
C ALA A 63 -10.65 7.18 8.95
N PRO A 64 -11.64 7.79 8.29
CA PRO A 64 -11.42 8.96 7.45
C PRO A 64 -11.18 10.21 8.31
N GLU A 65 -9.99 10.35 8.89
CA GLU A 65 -9.53 11.59 9.57
C GLU A 65 -8.58 12.41 8.69
N LEU A 66 -8.89 12.56 7.40
CA LEU A 66 -8.24 13.58 6.56
C LEU A 66 -9.26 14.47 5.86
N THR A 67 -10.12 15.10 6.66
CA THR A 67 -10.75 16.39 6.36
C THR A 67 -10.95 17.11 7.69
N LYS A 68 -9.87 17.64 8.25
CA LYS A 68 -9.97 18.83 9.07
C LYS A 68 -9.21 19.91 8.30
N PRO A 69 -9.89 20.93 7.75
CA PRO A 69 -9.18 22.09 7.25
C PRO A 69 -8.36 22.65 8.40
N ILE A 70 -7.11 22.99 8.08
CA ILE A 70 -6.20 23.72 8.94
C ILE A 70 -6.93 25.02 9.32
N GLN A 71 -7.50 25.08 10.54
CA GLN A 71 -7.84 26.33 11.20
C GLN A 71 -6.69 26.73 12.11
#